data_AF-R2PAR5-F1
#
_entry.id   AF-R2PAR5-F1
#
_cell.length_a   1.000
_cell.length_b   1.000
_cell.length_c   1.000
_cell.angle_alpha   90.00
_cell.angle_beta   90.00
_cell.angle_gamma   90.00
#
_symmetry.space_group_name_H-M   'P 1'
#
loop_
_entity.id
_entity.type
_entity.pdbx_description
1 polymer ?
#
loop_
_entity_poly.entity_id
_entity_poly.type
_entity_poly.pdbx_seq_one_letter_code
_entity_poly.pdbx_strand_id
1 'polypeptide(L)'
;MKLLRYLLHLIQLGLLYAVYLVDDLYKNHLGFMRNVSFYSHKVEASTFGSMLFLLPALLVVIAALVTLKRRNLESILLIAIGLLFLVWQLVFTLNTTPIYYLVSGLLFFGFMVQLIIVFLKRS
;
A
#
# COMPACT_ATOMS: atom_id res chain seq x y z
N MET A 1 1.07 -10.79 22.99
CA MET A 1 0.34 -9.99 21.96
C MET A 1 0.79 -8.53 21.86
N LYS A 2 1.07 -7.80 22.95
CA LYS A 2 1.55 -6.40 22.87
C LYS A 2 2.88 -6.26 22.11
N LEU A 3 3.86 -7.13 22.39
CA LEU A 3 5.17 -7.13 21.72
C LEU A 3 5.07 -7.35 20.20
N LEU A 4 4.29 -8.35 19.78
CA LEU A 4 4.04 -8.62 18.36
C LEU A 4 3.39 -7.41 17.66
N ARG A 5 2.44 -6.74 18.32
CA ARG A 5 1.81 -5.53 17.75
C ARG A 5 2.81 -4.40 17.56
N TYR A 6 3.71 -4.17 18.53
CA TYR A 6 4.77 -3.16 18.38
C TYR A 6 5.74 -3.51 17.25
N LEU A 7 6.09 -4.79 17.10
CA LEU A 7 6.88 -5.26 15.96
C LEU A 7 6.16 -4.97 14.63
N LEU A 8 4.86 -5.23 14.54
CA LEU A 8 4.09 -4.98 13.32
C LEU A 8 4.01 -3.49 12.98
N HIS A 9 3.88 -2.60 13.97
CA HIS A 9 3.98 -1.14 13.73
C HIS A 9 5.39 -0.71 13.31
N LEU A 10 6.44 -1.33 13.88
CA LEU A 10 7.82 -1.07 13.46
C LEU A 10 8.03 -1.49 12.00
N ILE A 11 7.44 -2.62 11.57
CA ILE A 11 7.44 -3.06 10.17
C ILE A 11 6.75 -2.01 9.29
N GLN A 12 5.61 -1.45 9.70
CA GLN A 12 4.95 -0.39 8.94
C GLN A 12 5.83 0.85 8.75
N LEU A 13 6.55 1.27 9.80
CA LEU A 13 7.52 2.37 9.70
C LEU A 13 8.68 2.01 8.77
N GLY A 14 9.17 0.77 8.83
CA GLY A 14 10.19 0.25 7.92
C GLY A 14 9.74 0.24 6.47
N LEU A 15 8.46 -0.09 6.19
CA LEU A 15 7.90 -0.06 4.84
C LEU A 15 7.85 1.37 4.28
N LEU A 16 7.51 2.37 5.11
CA LEU A 16 7.57 3.78 4.70
C LEU A 16 9.00 4.22 4.39
N TYR A 17 9.97 3.82 5.21
CA TYR A 17 11.38 4.10 4.96
C TYR A 17 11.89 3.42 3.69
N ALA A 18 11.43 2.20 3.40
CA ALA A 18 11.78 1.47 2.18
C ALA A 18 11.31 2.20 0.91
N VAL A 19 10.17 2.90 0.94
CA VAL A 19 9.75 3.77 -0.19
C VAL A 19 10.84 4.78 -0.52
N TYR A 20 11.34 5.48 0.50
CA TYR A 20 12.35 6.52 0.35
C TYR A 20 13.68 5.96 -0.19
N LEU A 21 14.16 4.86 0.40
CA LEU A 21 15.42 4.24 -0.01
C LEU A 21 15.36 3.76 -1.46
N VAL A 22 14.23 3.17 -1.86
CA VAL A 22 14.08 2.65 -3.21
C VAL A 22 13.87 3.78 -4.22
N ASP A 23 13.16 4.86 -3.88
CA ASP A 23 13.08 6.05 -4.74
C ASP A 23 14.47 6.59 -5.09
N ASP A 24 15.36 6.68 -4.09
CA ASP A 24 16.75 7.11 -4.28
C ASP A 24 17.53 6.11 -5.16
N LEU A 25 17.35 4.81 -4.92
CA LEU A 25 17.98 3.75 -5.71
C LEU A 25 17.52 3.77 -7.19
N TYR A 26 16.24 4.04 -7.45
CA TYR A 26 15.71 4.19 -8.81
C TYR A 26 16.37 5.36 -9.53
N LYS A 27 16.52 6.52 -8.88
CA LYS A 27 17.16 7.70 -9.47
C LYS A 27 18.62 7.47 -9.87
N ASN A 28 19.30 6.56 -9.16
CA ASN A 28 20.74 6.35 -9.30
C ASN A 28 21.12 5.15 -10.21
N HIS A 29 20.18 4.33 -10.68
CA HIS A 29 20.47 3.13 -11.49
C HIS A 29 19.67 3.04 -12.81
N LEU A 30 20.23 3.64 -13.87
CA LEU A 30 19.70 3.66 -15.25
C LEU A 30 19.28 2.29 -15.82
N GLY A 31 20.08 1.24 -15.60
CA GLY A 31 19.79 -0.12 -16.13
C GLY A 31 18.56 -0.77 -15.48
N PHE A 32 18.34 -0.48 -14.19
CA PHE A 32 17.17 -0.96 -13.45
C PHE A 32 15.91 -0.21 -13.87
N MET A 33 15.99 1.12 -14.03
CA MET A 33 14.88 1.94 -14.53
C MET A 33 14.37 1.46 -15.89
N ARG A 34 15.28 1.11 -16.82
CA ARG A 34 14.89 0.72 -18.18
C ARG A 34 14.07 -0.57 -18.22
N ASN A 35 14.46 -1.58 -17.43
CA ASN A 35 13.74 -2.85 -17.39
C ASN A 35 12.41 -2.71 -16.62
N VAL A 36 12.41 -2.02 -15.49
CA VAL A 36 11.18 -1.81 -14.70
C VAL A 36 10.16 -1.00 -15.50
N SER A 37 10.57 0.09 -16.16
CA SER A 37 9.70 0.90 -17.01
C SER A 37 9.05 0.05 -18.10
N PHE A 38 9.82 -0.81 -18.77
CA PHE A 38 9.28 -1.67 -19.83
C PHE A 38 8.18 -2.63 -19.36
N TYR A 39 8.37 -3.33 -18.23
CA TYR A 39 7.33 -4.20 -17.68
C TYR A 39 6.15 -3.41 -17.12
N SER A 40 6.41 -2.25 -16.52
CA SER A 40 5.40 -1.39 -15.93
C SER A 40 4.43 -0.84 -16.98
N HIS A 41 4.93 -0.40 -18.15
CA HIS A 41 4.06 0.03 -19.25
C HIS A 41 3.23 -1.11 -19.85
N LYS A 42 3.76 -2.35 -19.89
CA LYS A 42 2.96 -3.52 -20.33
C LYS A 42 1.79 -3.80 -19.38
N VAL A 43 2.00 -3.65 -18.08
CA VAL A 43 0.95 -3.81 -17.08
C VAL A 43 -0.07 -2.69 -17.20
N GLU A 44 0.39 -1.44 -17.31
CA GLU A 44 -0.48 -0.27 -17.49
C GLU A 44 -1.38 -0.38 -18.72
N ALA A 45 -0.85 -0.85 -19.86
CA ALA A 45 -1.60 -1.04 -21.10
C ALA A 45 -2.53 -2.27 -21.09
N SER A 46 -2.44 -3.13 -20.07
CA SER A 46 -3.28 -4.32 -19.96
C SER A 46 -4.65 -4.00 -19.33
N THR A 47 -5.65 -4.84 -19.62
CA THR A 47 -6.97 -4.78 -18.96
C THR A 47 -6.88 -4.93 -17.44
N PHE A 48 -5.85 -5.61 -16.95
CA PHE A 48 -5.61 -5.73 -15.52
C PHE A 48 -5.16 -4.39 -14.91
N GLY A 49 -4.26 -3.68 -15.60
CA GLY A 49 -3.77 -2.37 -15.19
C GLY A 49 -4.88 -1.33 -15.04
N SER A 50 -5.82 -1.29 -16.00
CA SER A 50 -6.96 -0.35 -15.96
C SER A 50 -7.95 -0.62 -14.83
N MET A 51 -7.90 -1.80 -14.22
CA MET A 51 -8.78 -2.22 -13.12
C MET A 51 -8.10 -2.24 -11.75
N LEU A 52 -6.82 -1.85 -11.66
CA LEU A 52 -6.05 -1.92 -10.41
C LEU A 52 -6.66 -1.14 -9.25
N PHE A 53 -7.37 -0.04 -9.54
CA PHE A 53 -8.07 0.77 -8.52
C PHE A 53 -9.22 0.02 -7.81
N LEU A 54 -9.74 -1.07 -8.40
CA LEU A 54 -10.81 -1.85 -7.78
C LEU A 54 -10.34 -2.55 -6.50
N LEU A 55 -9.07 -2.94 -6.43
CA LEU A 55 -8.50 -3.58 -5.25
C LEU A 55 -8.53 -2.65 -4.02
N PRO A 56 -7.92 -1.45 -4.02
CA PRO A 56 -8.02 -0.55 -2.88
C PRO A 56 -9.46 -0.12 -2.58
N ALA A 57 -10.32 0.03 -3.60
CA ALA A 57 -11.73 0.33 -3.38
C ALA A 57 -12.43 -0.76 -2.55
N LEU A 58 -12.23 -2.04 -2.92
CA LEU A 58 -12.75 -3.18 -2.17
C LEU A 58 -12.17 -3.23 -0.74
N LEU A 59 -10.87 -2.97 -0.59
CA LEU A 59 -10.22 -2.96 0.73
C LEU A 59 -10.76 -1.85 1.64
N VAL A 60 -11.07 -0.67 1.09
CA VAL A 60 -11.74 0.41 1.85
C VAL A 60 -13.12 -0.03 2.34
N VAL A 61 -13.91 -0.70 1.49
CA VAL A 61 -15.22 -1.24 1.90
C VAL A 61 -15.05 -2.25 3.04
N ILE A 62 -14.10 -3.18 2.92
CA ILE A 62 -13.79 -4.14 3.98
C ILE A 62 -13.37 -3.42 5.27
N ALA A 63 -12.49 -2.43 5.17
CA ALA A 63 -12.04 -1.64 6.33
C ALA A 63 -13.20 -0.91 7.02
N ALA A 64 -14.14 -0.35 6.24
CA ALA A 64 -15.34 0.28 6.76
C ALA A 64 -16.20 -0.72 7.55
N LEU A 65 -16.48 -1.89 6.97
CA LEU A 65 -17.24 -2.96 7.63
C LEU A 65 -16.57 -3.43 8.94
N VAL A 66 -15.25 -3.62 8.92
CA VAL A 66 -14.48 -4.00 10.11
C VAL A 66 -14.55 -2.90 11.18
N THR A 67 -14.48 -1.63 10.78
CA THR A 67 -14.53 -0.48 11.70
C THR A 67 -15.90 -0.32 12.35
N LEU A 68 -16.99 -0.55 11.61
CA LEU A 68 -18.34 -0.51 12.17
C LEU A 68 -18.50 -1.50 13.33
N LYS A 69 -17.85 -2.68 13.23
CA LYS A 69 -17.89 -3.73 14.25
C LYS A 69 -16.90 -3.51 15.39
N ARG A 70 -15.67 -3.06 15.11
CA ARG A 70 -14.58 -2.96 16.11
C ARG A 70 -14.48 -1.60 16.81
N ARG A 71 -14.85 -0.51 16.12
CA ARG A 71 -14.88 0.88 16.62
C ARG A 71 -13.66 1.28 17.46
N ASN A 72 -12.46 0.89 17.03
CA ASN A 72 -11.23 1.18 17.73
C ASN A 72 -10.24 1.96 16.85
N LEU A 73 -9.23 2.56 17.48
CA LEU A 73 -8.23 3.36 16.77
C LEU A 73 -7.51 2.59 15.64
N GLU A 74 -7.27 1.29 15.81
CA GLU A 74 -6.59 0.50 14.75
C GLU A 74 -7.46 0.34 13.52
N SER A 75 -8.78 0.20 13.72
CA SER A 75 -9.75 0.08 12.62
C SER A 75 -9.92 1.41 11.88
N ILE A 76 -9.81 2.54 12.59
CA ILE A 76 -9.77 3.87 11.95
C ILE A 76 -8.48 4.03 11.13
N LEU A 77 -7.33 3.62 11.68
CA LEU A 77 -6.06 3.60 10.94
C LEU A 77 -6.12 2.69 9.70
N LEU A 78 -6.83 1.56 9.78
CA LEU A 78 -7.04 0.67 8.63
C LEU A 78 -7.81 1.37 7.50
N ILE A 79 -8.88 2.12 7.83
CA ILE A 79 -9.59 2.95 6.84
C ILE A 79 -8.64 3.99 6.24
N ALA A 80 -7.86 4.68 7.07
CA ALA A 80 -6.94 5.72 6.61
C ALA A 80 -5.91 5.17 5.60
N ILE A 81 -5.31 4.01 5.88
CA ILE A 81 -4.37 3.36 4.95
C ILE A 81 -5.09 2.93 3.67
N GLY A 82 -6.30 2.37 3.77
CA GLY A 82 -7.10 1.99 2.61
C GLY A 82 -7.43 3.18 1.71
N LEU A 83 -7.84 4.30 2.30
CA LEU A 83 -8.13 5.54 1.57
C LEU A 83 -6.87 6.12 0.93
N LEU A 84 -5.74 6.13 1.64
CA LEU A 84 -4.47 6.57 1.10
C LEU A 84 -4.04 5.71 -0.10
N PHE A 85 -4.26 4.41 -0.03
CA PHE A 85 -4.01 3.50 -1.15
C PHE A 85 -4.95 3.76 -2.34
N LEU A 86 -6.23 4.02 -2.08
CA LEU A 86 -7.17 4.37 -3.13
C LEU A 86 -6.81 5.70 -3.81
N VAL A 87 -6.49 6.73 -3.02
CA VAL A 87 -6.03 8.02 -3.55
C VAL A 87 -4.75 7.85 -4.37
N TRP A 88 -3.79 7.05 -3.90
CA TRP A 88 -2.57 6.76 -4.66
C TRP A 88 -2.89 6.21 -6.05
N GLN A 89 -3.80 5.24 -6.13
CA GLN A 89 -4.19 4.57 -7.38
C GLN A 89 -5.05 5.43 -8.32
N LEU A 90 -5.73 6.45 -7.79
CA LEU A 90 -6.58 7.35 -8.60
C LEU A 90 -5.84 8.61 -9.08
N VAL A 91 -4.89 9.11 -8.28
CA VAL A 91 -4.24 10.41 -8.54
C VAL A 91 -2.91 10.25 -9.26
N PHE A 92 -2.13 9.22 -8.95
CA PHE A 92 -0.80 9.03 -9.52
C PHE A 92 -0.84 8.03 -10.66
N THR A 93 0.09 8.18 -11.59
CA THR A 93 0.29 7.25 -12.71
C THR A 93 1.75 6.86 -12.81
N LEU A 94 2.04 5.83 -13.60
CA LEU A 94 3.41 5.42 -13.87
C LEU A 94 4.22 6.55 -14.53
N ASN A 95 3.58 7.34 -15.39
CA ASN A 95 4.21 8.47 -16.08
C ASN A 95 4.65 9.58 -15.13
N THR A 96 3.88 9.83 -14.07
CA THR A 96 4.23 10.86 -13.07
C THR A 96 5.19 10.34 -12.00
N THR A 97 5.14 9.04 -11.69
CA THR A 97 5.90 8.46 -10.59
C THR A 97 6.48 7.09 -10.97
N PRO A 98 7.79 6.99 -11.28
CA PRO A 98 8.41 5.75 -11.74
C PRO A 98 8.31 4.57 -10.75
N ILE A 99 8.20 4.86 -9.45
CA ILE A 99 8.03 3.88 -8.38
C ILE A 99 6.56 3.53 -8.09
N TYR A 100 5.63 3.85 -9.01
CA TYR A 100 4.18 3.70 -8.84
C TYR A 100 3.74 2.33 -8.27
N TYR A 101 4.19 1.25 -8.90
CA TYR A 101 3.82 -0.11 -8.50
C TYR A 101 4.46 -0.56 -7.19
N LEU A 102 5.66 -0.05 -6.89
CA LEU A 102 6.31 -0.32 -5.62
C LEU A 102 5.53 0.29 -4.46
N VAL A 103 5.19 1.58 -4.56
CA VAL A 103 4.39 2.26 -3.54
C VAL A 103 3.03 1.56 -3.38
N SER A 104 2.40 1.17 -4.49
CA SER A 104 1.15 0.39 -4.47
C SER A 104 1.29 -0.93 -3.72
N GLY A 105 2.37 -1.67 -3.96
CA GLY A 105 2.68 -2.90 -3.24
C GLY A 105 2.90 -2.65 -1.74
N LEU A 106 3.66 -1.61 -1.38
CA LEU A 106 3.93 -1.27 0.01
C LEU A 106 2.67 -0.82 0.76
N LEU A 107 1.77 -0.08 0.11
CA LEU A 107 0.47 0.29 0.67
C LEU A 107 -0.44 -0.91 0.88
N PHE A 108 -0.45 -1.85 -0.07
CA PHE A 108 -1.14 -3.13 0.09
C PHE A 108 -0.60 -3.93 1.29
N PHE A 109 0.72 -4.09 1.40
CA PHE A 109 1.34 -4.75 2.54
C PHE A 109 1.06 -4.04 3.87
N GLY A 110 1.16 -2.70 3.89
CA GLY A 110 0.83 -1.89 5.06
C GLY A 110 -0.62 -2.09 5.51
N PHE A 111 -1.55 -2.17 4.56
CA PHE A 111 -2.95 -2.48 4.83
C PHE A 111 -3.11 -3.89 5.43
N MET A 112 -2.46 -4.91 4.87
CA MET A 112 -2.53 -6.29 5.39
C MET A 112 -1.98 -6.38 6.80
N VAL A 113 -0.84 -5.73 7.07
CA VAL A 113 -0.27 -5.65 8.42
C VAL A 113 -1.23 -4.96 9.38
N GLN A 114 -1.83 -3.84 8.98
CA GLN A 114 -2.80 -3.13 9.83
C GLN A 114 -4.03 -3.98 10.10
N LEU A 115 -4.51 -4.72 9.10
CA LEU A 115 -5.65 -5.63 9.25
C LEU A 115 -5.36 -6.71 10.30
N ILE A 116 -4.17 -7.30 10.27
CA ILE A 116 -3.71 -8.24 11.29
C ILE A 116 -3.69 -7.58 12.68
N ILE A 117 -3.17 -6.35 12.80
CA ILE A 117 -3.16 -5.60 14.07
C ILE A 117 -4.57 -5.39 14.62
N VAL A 118 -5.53 -5.01 13.75
CA VAL A 118 -6.94 -4.82 14.12
C VAL A 118 -7.53 -6.12 14.69
N PHE A 119 -7.22 -7.27 14.10
CA PHE A 119 -7.72 -8.56 14.59
C PHE A 119 -7.01 -9.06 15.85
N LEU A 120 -5.72 -8.75 16.01
CA LEU A 120 -4.93 -9.10 17.20
C LEU A 120 -5.30 -8.26 18.43
N LYS A 121 -5.80 -7.03 18.23
CA LYS A 121 -6.31 -6.21 19.33
C LYS A 121 -7.63 -6.81 19.83
N ARG A 122 -7.57 -7.51 20.97
CA ARG A 122 -8.79 -7.89 21.71
C ARG A 122 -9.59 -6.62 21.98
N SER A 123 -10.89 -6.68 21.66
CA SER A 123 -11.86 -5.61 21.91
C SER A 123 -11.93 -5.28 23.38
#